data_AF-A0A660YID0-F1
#
_entry.id   AF-A0A660YID0-F1
#
_cell.length_a   1.000
_cell.length_b   1.000
_cell.length_c   1.000
_cell.angle_alpha   90.00
_cell.angle_beta   90.00
_cell.angle_gamma   90.00
#
_symmetry.space_group_name_H-M   'P 1'
#
loop_
_entity.id
_entity.type
_entity.pdbx_description
1 polymer ?
#
loop_
_entity_poly.entity_id
_entity_poly.type
_entity_poly.pdbx_seq_one_letter_code
_entity_poly.pdbx_strand_id
1 'polypeptide(L)'
;MKKVVITAVVVMMVLSIIPGKSFAAGNKLERWYTYWGAGYVNIKYPADLDNLLEWVERQPGVSHLSLCFDGFGFYFPRGRKTIMGFVINAWGDRYEVMNESMQLNGYLFSLSFMHFLNRKIGQGFFFRADAGAAKFSIVA
;
A
#
# COMPACT_ATOMS: atom_id res chain seq x y z
N MET A 1 25.01 10.12 18.56
CA MET A 1 24.00 9.03 18.66
C MET A 1 22.62 9.65 18.48
N LYS A 2 22.03 9.52 17.29
CA LYS A 2 20.71 10.11 16.98
C LYS A 2 19.61 9.17 17.48
N LYS A 3 18.71 9.67 18.32
CA LYS A 3 17.55 8.92 18.82
C LYS A 3 16.55 8.75 17.68
N VAL A 4 16.21 7.50 17.37
CA VAL A 4 15.14 7.16 16.43
C VAL A 4 13.82 7.33 17.19
N VAL A 5 13.00 8.30 16.78
CA VAL A 5 11.63 8.46 17.27
C VAL A 5 10.73 7.76 16.25
N ILE A 6 10.14 6.63 16.65
CA ILE A 6 9.12 5.94 15.86
C ILE A 6 7.76 6.51 16.29
N THR A 7 7.24 7.44 15.51
CA THR A 7 5.87 7.94 15.69
C THR A 7 4.93 6.99 14.93
N ALA A 8 4.24 6.13 15.67
CA ALA A 8 3.17 5.30 15.12
C ALA A 8 1.88 6.13 15.01
N VAL A 9 1.52 6.54 13.79
CA VAL A 9 0.20 7.16 13.53
C VAL A 9 -0.78 6.03 13.18
N VAL A 10 -1.68 5.72 14.11
CA VAL A 10 -2.81 4.82 13.87
C VAL A 10 -3.97 5.67 13.36
N VAL A 11 -4.20 5.70 12.04
CA VAL A 11 -5.43 6.26 11.47
C VAL A 11 -6.51 5.19 11.55
N MET A 12 -7.35 5.28 12.58
CA MET A 12 -8.53 4.44 12.71
C MET A 12 -9.65 5.04 11.84
N MET A 13 -9.76 4.60 10.59
CA MET A 13 -10.96 4.88 9.78
C MET A 13 -12.12 4.04 10.32
N VAL A 14 -12.98 4.67 11.12
CA VAL A 14 -14.27 4.11 11.49
C VAL A 14 -15.19 4.25 10.27
N LEU A 15 -15.20 3.24 9.42
CA LEU A 15 -16.28 3.04 8.46
C LEU A 15 -17.53 2.70 9.27
N SER A 16 -18.45 3.65 9.38
CA SER A 16 -19.79 3.46 9.92
C SER A 16 -20.43 2.26 9.24
N ILE A 17 -20.47 1.12 9.93
CA ILE A 17 -21.17 -0.07 9.48
C ILE A 17 -22.65 0.29 9.49
N ILE A 18 -23.22 0.53 8.31
CA ILE A 18 -24.68 0.47 8.13
C ILE A 18 -25.08 -0.95 8.57
N PRO A 19 -25.92 -1.14 9.61
CA PRO A 19 -26.37 -2.46 10.02
C PRO A 19 -27.42 -2.97 9.02
N GLY A 20 -27.01 -3.14 7.77
CA GLY A 20 -27.70 -3.99 6.83
C GLY A 20 -27.42 -5.42 7.25
N LYS A 21 -28.48 -6.20 7.48
CA LYS A 21 -28.42 -7.64 7.73
C LYS A 21 -27.44 -8.27 6.75
N SER A 22 -26.21 -8.51 7.22
CA SER A 22 -25.22 -9.22 6.42
C SER A 22 -25.76 -10.61 6.26
N PHE A 23 -26.24 -10.92 5.06
CA PHE A 23 -26.52 -12.27 4.63
C PHE A 23 -25.24 -13.06 4.89
N ALA A 24 -25.19 -13.77 6.01
CA ALA A 24 -24.19 -14.78 6.30
C ALA A 24 -24.47 -16.00 5.39
N ALA A 25 -24.52 -15.78 4.08
CA ALA A 25 -24.26 -16.83 3.13
C ALA A 25 -22.86 -17.33 3.48
N GLY A 26 -22.78 -18.54 4.05
CA GLY A 26 -21.52 -19.09 4.53
C GLY A 26 -20.50 -19.04 3.40
N ASN A 27 -19.53 -18.14 3.51
CA ASN A 27 -18.57 -17.88 2.44
C ASN A 27 -17.90 -19.21 2.07
N LYS A 28 -18.19 -19.70 0.86
CA LYS A 28 -17.54 -20.88 0.30
C LYS A 28 -16.14 -20.45 -0.11
N LEU A 29 -15.19 -21.37 0.01
CA LEU A 29 -13.81 -21.08 -0.32
C LEU A 29 -13.69 -21.07 -1.84
N GLU A 30 -13.32 -19.92 -2.40
CA GLU A 30 -13.16 -19.75 -3.84
C GLU A 30 -11.82 -20.33 -4.29
N ARG A 31 -11.73 -20.69 -5.57
CA ARG A 31 -10.49 -21.25 -6.14
C ARG A 31 -9.41 -20.20 -6.33
N TRP A 32 -9.80 -18.94 -6.51
CA TRP A 32 -8.90 -17.81 -6.72
C TRP A 32 -9.52 -16.53 -6.17
N TYR A 33 -8.67 -15.57 -5.87
CA TYR A 33 -9.04 -14.25 -5.38
C TYR A 33 -8.25 -13.18 -6.12
N THR A 34 -8.88 -12.04 -6.34
CA THR A 34 -8.19 -10.83 -6.80
C THR A 34 -8.01 -9.85 -5.67
N TYR A 35 -6.92 -9.09 -5.71
CA TYR A 35 -6.63 -8.04 -4.75
C TYR A 35 -6.39 -6.71 -5.45
N TRP A 36 -7.04 -5.68 -4.91
CA TRP A 36 -6.94 -4.30 -5.32
C TRP A 36 -6.90 -3.44 -4.07
N GLY A 37 -5.99 -2.47 -4.04
CA GLY A 37 -5.83 -1.54 -2.94
C GLY A 37 -5.35 -0.19 -3.46
N ALA A 38 -5.77 0.88 -2.81
CA ALA A 38 -5.25 2.21 -3.04
C ALA A 38 -5.20 2.94 -1.70
N GLY A 39 -4.21 3.81 -1.53
CA GLY A 39 -4.06 4.53 -0.27
C GLY A 39 -3.05 5.66 -0.33
N TYR A 40 -2.97 6.39 0.76
CA TYR A 40 -1.88 7.32 1.01
C TYR A 40 -0.66 6.55 1.53
N VAL A 41 0.53 6.99 1.14
CA VAL A 41 1.80 6.40 1.57
C VAL A 41 2.74 7.50 2.04
N ASN A 42 3.58 7.19 3.03
CA ASN A 42 4.70 8.03 3.43
C ASN A 42 5.99 7.31 3.00
N ILE A 43 6.66 7.85 1.99
CA ILE A 43 7.85 7.23 1.41
C ILE A 43 9.09 7.76 2.11
N LYS A 44 10.07 6.89 2.34
CA LYS A 44 11.37 7.26 2.89
C LYS A 44 12.45 6.99 1.86
N TYR A 45 13.24 8.02 1.59
CA TYR A 45 14.30 7.98 0.60
C TYR A 45 15.68 7.83 1.27
N PRO A 46 16.71 7.42 0.50
CA PRO A 46 18.09 7.55 0.94
C PRO A 46 18.41 9.01 1.29
N ALA A 47 19.27 9.21 2.29
CA ALA A 47 19.47 10.51 2.94
C ALA A 47 19.69 11.69 1.97
N ASP A 48 20.48 11.50 0.91
CA ASP A 48 20.78 12.57 -0.04
C ASP A 48 19.53 13.01 -0.84
N LEU A 49 18.72 12.06 -1.27
CA LEU A 49 17.46 12.33 -1.96
C LEU A 49 16.40 12.85 -0.98
N ASP A 50 16.31 12.29 0.22
CA ASP A 50 15.37 12.72 1.27
C ASP A 50 15.61 14.20 1.63
N ASN A 51 16.87 14.58 1.84
CA ASN A 51 17.24 15.98 2.14
C ASN A 51 16.89 16.94 1.00
N LEU A 52 17.09 16.51 -0.26
CA LEU A 52 16.75 17.30 -1.44
C LEU A 52 15.23 17.52 -1.54
N LEU A 53 14.46 16.44 -1.40
CA LEU A 53 13.00 16.49 -1.48
C LEU A 53 12.39 17.29 -0.32
N GLU A 54 12.92 17.15 0.90
CA GLU A 54 12.53 17.99 2.03
C GLU A 54 12.83 19.48 1.77
N TRP A 55 13.94 19.80 1.11
CA TRP A 55 14.25 21.18 0.74
C TRP A 55 13.28 21.73 -0.32
N VAL A 56 12.91 20.91 -1.30
CA VAL A 56 11.91 21.25 -2.32
C VAL A 56 10.53 21.48 -1.68
N GLU A 57 10.08 20.56 -0.83
CA GLU A 57 8.77 20.64 -0.16
C GLU A 57 8.61 21.89 0.70
N ARG A 58 9.72 22.44 1.22
CA ARG A 58 9.73 23.68 2.02
C ARG A 58 9.67 24.95 1.18
N GLN A 59 9.83 24.89 -0.14
CA GLN A 59 9.76 26.10 -0.96
C GLN A 59 8.31 26.66 -1.02
N PRO A 60 8.13 27.99 -1.06
CA PRO A 60 6.80 28.57 -1.16
C PRO A 60 6.08 28.11 -2.43
N GLY A 61 4.85 27.63 -2.29
CA GLY A 61 4.01 27.23 -3.42
C GLY A 61 4.24 25.80 -3.93
N VAL A 62 5.03 24.98 -3.24
CA VAL A 62 5.13 23.55 -3.53
C VAL A 62 3.96 22.80 -2.92
N SER A 63 3.36 21.91 -3.71
CA SER A 63 2.41 20.90 -3.23
C SER A 63 3.00 19.50 -3.38
N HIS A 64 2.68 18.62 -2.43
CA HIS A 64 3.20 17.26 -2.38
C HIS A 64 2.05 16.27 -2.17
N LEU A 65 1.99 15.24 -3.02
CA LEU A 65 1.03 14.15 -2.94
C LEU A 65 1.72 12.80 -3.17
N SER A 66 1.66 11.94 -2.16
CA SER A 66 2.14 10.56 -2.21
C SER A 66 0.97 9.58 -2.17
N LEU A 67 0.90 8.67 -3.13
CA LEU A 67 -0.13 7.64 -3.24
C LEU A 67 0.48 6.26 -3.50
N CYS A 68 -0.18 5.23 -2.99
CA CYS A 68 0.11 3.84 -3.33
C CYS A 68 -1.10 3.17 -3.97
N PHE A 69 -0.82 2.19 -4.83
CA PHE A 69 -1.79 1.36 -5.50
C PHE A 69 -1.27 -0.06 -5.58
N ASP A 70 -2.04 -0.99 -5.04
CA ASP A 70 -1.77 -2.40 -5.16
C ASP A 70 -2.77 -2.99 -6.14
N GLY A 71 -2.28 -3.52 -7.26
CA GLY A 71 -3.13 -3.99 -8.34
C GLY A 71 -2.66 -5.29 -8.95
N PHE A 72 -3.51 -5.84 -9.80
CA PHE A 72 -3.24 -7.10 -10.50
C PHE A 72 -2.86 -8.26 -9.56
N GLY A 73 -3.39 -8.22 -8.33
CA GLY A 73 -3.16 -9.27 -7.35
C GLY A 73 -3.98 -10.50 -7.72
N PHE A 74 -3.33 -11.64 -7.92
CA PHE A 74 -3.98 -12.94 -8.12
C PHE A 74 -3.48 -13.94 -7.10
N TYR A 75 -4.41 -14.48 -6.32
CA TYR A 75 -4.11 -15.34 -5.18
C TYR A 75 -4.87 -16.66 -5.27
N PHE A 76 -4.22 -17.71 -4.77
CA PHE A 76 -4.76 -19.05 -4.68
C PHE A 76 -4.73 -19.50 -3.21
N PRO A 77 -5.83 -20.09 -2.70
CA PRO A 77 -5.83 -20.66 -1.37
C PRO A 77 -4.81 -21.78 -1.23
N ARG A 78 -4.08 -21.74 -0.12
CA ARG A 78 -3.23 -22.84 0.36
C ARG A 78 -3.81 -23.54 1.58
N GLY A 79 -4.95 -23.06 2.07
CA GLY A 79 -5.69 -23.61 3.21
C GLY A 79 -6.90 -22.73 3.52
N ARG A 80 -7.47 -22.88 4.72
CA ARG A 80 -8.67 -22.13 5.12
C ARG A 80 -8.42 -20.67 5.48
N LYS A 81 -7.17 -20.30 5.76
CA LYS A 81 -6.75 -18.98 6.28
C LYS A 81 -5.63 -18.31 5.50
N THR A 82 -5.10 -18.99 4.49
CA THR A 82 -3.87 -18.54 3.83
C THR A 82 -4.07 -18.57 2.33
N ILE A 83 -3.70 -17.46 1.69
CA ILE A 83 -3.66 -17.34 0.23
C ILE A 83 -2.26 -16.89 -0.19
N MET A 84 -1.80 -17.39 -1.33
CA MET A 84 -0.51 -17.04 -1.91
C MET A 84 -0.68 -16.70 -3.37
N GLY A 85 0.11 -15.76 -3.86
CA GLY A 85 -0.10 -15.22 -5.19
C GLY A 85 1.03 -14.32 -5.66
N PHE A 86 0.69 -13.52 -6.65
CA PHE A 86 1.51 -12.43 -7.14
C PHE A 86 0.69 -11.15 -7.15
N VAL A 87 1.37 -10.01 -7.07
CA VAL A 87 0.74 -8.68 -7.04
C VAL A 87 1.75 -7.64 -7.49
N ILE A 88 1.24 -6.53 -8.03
CA ILE A 88 2.04 -5.37 -8.40
C ILE A 88 1.70 -4.27 -7.39
N ASN A 89 2.68 -3.87 -6.59
CA ASN A 89 2.55 -2.71 -5.71
C ASN A 89 3.19 -1.53 -6.43
N ALA A 90 2.44 -0.47 -6.65
CA ALA A 90 2.90 0.76 -7.25
C ALA A 90 2.79 1.89 -6.22
N TRP A 91 3.70 2.83 -6.28
CA TRP A 91 3.56 4.09 -5.57
C TRP A 91 4.02 5.24 -6.47
N GLY A 92 3.39 6.39 -6.27
CA GLY A 92 3.70 7.63 -6.96
C GLY A 92 3.84 8.73 -5.93
N ASP A 93 4.88 9.53 -6.08
CA ASP A 93 5.19 10.64 -5.21
C ASP A 93 5.43 11.89 -6.06
N ARG A 94 4.52 12.86 -5.97
CA ARG A 94 4.46 14.01 -6.86
C ARG A 94 4.69 15.29 -6.09
N TYR A 95 5.59 16.10 -6.63
CA TYR A 95 5.91 17.46 -6.20
C TYR A 95 5.56 18.42 -7.34
N GLU A 96 4.79 19.47 -7.05
CA GLU A 96 4.31 20.40 -8.07
C GLU A 96 4.55 21.86 -7.64
N VAL A 97 5.13 22.65 -8.56
CA VAL A 97 5.47 24.07 -8.38
C VAL A 97 5.20 24.83 -9.67
N MET A 98 4.35 25.86 -9.64
CA MET A 98 4.16 26.79 -10.76
C MET A 98 3.97 26.13 -12.14
N ASN A 99 3.15 25.06 -12.21
CA ASN A 99 2.90 24.21 -13.39
C ASN A 99 4.04 23.28 -13.86
N GLU A 100 5.17 23.24 -13.15
CA GLU A 100 6.18 22.19 -13.30
C GLU A 100 5.93 21.09 -12.27
N SER A 101 6.09 19.83 -12.67
CA SER A 101 5.86 18.69 -11.78
C SER A 101 6.99 17.68 -11.88
N MET A 102 7.52 17.28 -10.73
CA MET A 102 8.41 16.15 -10.61
C MET A 102 7.64 15.00 -9.93
N GLN A 103 7.72 13.81 -10.52
CA GLN A 103 7.06 12.61 -10.02
C GLN A 103 8.03 11.44 -9.94
N LEU A 104 8.16 10.87 -8.75
CA LEU A 104 8.87 9.64 -8.50
C LEU A 104 7.87 8.49 -8.50
N ASN A 105 8.18 7.42 -9.22
CA ASN A 105 7.34 6.23 -9.29
C ASN A 105 8.16 5.00 -8.91
N GLY A 106 7.57 4.15 -8.08
CA GLY A 106 8.11 2.84 -7.76
C GLY A 106 7.11 1.73 -8.07
N TYR A 107 7.63 0.61 -8.53
CA TYR A 107 6.87 -0.61 -8.83
C TYR A 107 7.57 -1.80 -8.21
N LEU A 108 6.83 -2.61 -7.46
CA LEU A 108 7.28 -3.87 -6.89
C LEU A 108 6.44 -5.00 -7.48
N PHE A 109 7.08 -5.84 -8.28
CA PHE A 109 6.51 -7.09 -8.76
C PHE A 109 6.81 -8.16 -7.73
N SER A 110 5.82 -8.54 -6.93
CA SER A 110 6.03 -9.40 -5.75
C SER A 110 5.32 -10.73 -5.85
N LEU A 111 5.96 -11.74 -5.28
CA LEU A 111 5.25 -12.86 -4.68
C LEU A 111 4.66 -12.39 -3.36
N SER A 112 3.41 -12.70 -3.13
CA SER A 112 2.66 -12.23 -1.96
C SER A 112 2.02 -13.37 -1.20
N PHE A 113 2.05 -13.23 0.12
CA PHE A 113 1.47 -14.12 1.09
C PHE A 113 0.50 -13.33 1.96
N MET A 114 -0.75 -13.81 2.08
CA MET A 114 -1.72 -13.25 3.02
C MET A 114 -2.24 -14.31 3.98
N HIS A 115 -2.22 -14.00 5.29
CA HIS A 115 -2.75 -14.85 6.34
C HIS A 115 -3.84 -14.14 7.14
N PHE A 116 -5.06 -14.68 7.10
CA PHE A 116 -6.23 -14.18 7.79
C PHE A 116 -6.25 -14.66 9.25
N LEU A 117 -6.44 -13.73 10.19
CA LEU A 117 -6.44 -14.04 11.63
C LEU A 117 -7.70 -14.80 12.05
N ASN A 118 -8.80 -14.58 11.35
CA ASN A 118 -10.08 -15.23 11.62
C ASN A 118 -10.15 -16.67 11.07
N ARG A 119 -11.34 -17.27 11.14
CA ARG A 119 -11.56 -18.69 10.80
C ARG A 119 -11.51 -18.99 9.30
N LYS A 120 -11.73 -17.99 8.44
CA LYS A 120 -11.83 -18.15 6.98
C LYS A 120 -11.20 -16.98 6.23
N ILE A 121 -10.69 -17.26 5.03
CA ILE A 121 -10.28 -16.26 4.04
C ILE A 121 -11.43 -15.26 3.80
N GLY A 122 -11.08 -13.97 3.70
CA GLY A 122 -12.02 -12.87 3.48
C GLY A 122 -12.75 -12.38 4.73
N GLN A 123 -12.41 -12.88 5.93
CA GLN A 123 -13.04 -12.42 7.18
C GLN A 123 -12.05 -11.64 8.04
N GLY A 124 -12.34 -10.36 8.28
CA GLY A 124 -11.59 -9.49 9.20
C GLY A 124 -10.13 -9.27 8.80
N PHE A 125 -9.28 -9.04 9.80
CA PHE A 125 -7.89 -8.66 9.61
C PHE A 125 -7.01 -9.80 9.07
N PHE A 126 -6.01 -9.41 8.31
CA PHE A 126 -4.98 -10.30 7.79
C PHE A 126 -3.62 -9.62 7.84
N PHE A 127 -2.56 -10.44 7.88
CA PHE A 127 -1.21 -10.00 7.62
C PHE A 127 -0.86 -10.30 6.16
N ARG A 128 -0.13 -9.38 5.54
CA ARG A 128 0.40 -9.55 4.18
C ARG A 128 1.89 -9.31 4.19
N ALA A 129 2.61 -10.14 3.45
CA ALA A 129 4.04 -10.00 3.21
C ALA A 129 4.31 -10.21 1.72
N ASP A 130 5.15 -9.33 1.17
CA ASP A 130 5.47 -9.25 -0.24
C ASP A 130 6.98 -9.22 -0.43
N ALA A 131 7.48 -9.98 -1.41
CA ALA A 131 8.89 -9.98 -1.78
C ALA A 131 9.05 -10.14 -3.29
N GLY A 132 9.96 -9.39 -3.90
CA GLY A 132 10.21 -9.51 -5.34
C GLY A 132 11.07 -8.39 -5.90
N ALA A 133 10.96 -8.19 -7.22
CA ALA A 133 11.78 -7.24 -7.96
C ALA A 133 11.17 -5.83 -7.92
N ALA A 134 11.99 -4.85 -7.56
CA ALA A 134 11.61 -3.45 -7.53
C ALA A 134 12.19 -2.68 -8.72
N LYS A 135 11.40 -1.78 -9.29
CA LYS A 135 11.81 -0.80 -10.29
C LYS A 135 11.44 0.59 -9.79
N PHE A 136 12.35 1.53 -9.98
CA PHE A 136 12.18 2.94 -9.64
C PHE A 136 12.41 3.80 -10.87
N SER A 137 11.64 4.87 -11.03
CA SER A 137 11.74 5.81 -12.15
C SER A 137 11.36 7.20 -11.72
N ILE A 138 12.05 8.20 -12.27
CA ILE A 138 11.78 9.63 -12.06
C ILE A 138 11.25 10.20 -13.36
N VAL A 139 10.19 11.00 -13.27
CA VAL A 139 9.61 11.76 -14.37
C VAL A 139 9.62 13.23 -13.93
N ALA A 140 10.17 14.11 -14.75
CA ALA A 140 10.24 15.54 -14.52
C ALA A 140 9.86 16.27 -15.81
#